data_AF-A0A1Q3A9E5-F1
#
_entry.id   AF-A0A1Q3A9E5-F1
#
_cell.length_a   1.000
_cell.length_b   1.000
_cell.length_c   1.000
_cell.angle_alpha   90.00
_cell.angle_beta   90.00
_cell.angle_gamma   90.00
#
_symmetry.space_group_name_H-M   'P 1'
#
loop_
_entity.id
_entity.type
_entity.pdbx_description
1 polymer ?
#
loop_
_entity_poly.entity_id
_entity_poly.type
_entity_poly.pdbx_seq_one_letter_code
_entity_poly.pdbx_strand_id
1 'polypeptide(L)'
;MRYDSKYFAVNGPDNLFTLSRTPNATKFLAVGYVAISGALLFSRLSEYNKSDDPELKFSSIVSPIVQLIPSKIWKFPFSLLLSNFVDVEVWKFIVNFANLVIGGSFIERNWNGDSKELLRFVLVLGSLTNLVLVITTILLELITSHVRLDEPLDGNYTAFIGFPIIYKQLMPETTIFRLKNMGFLSKNFRFKLLPIFIMSYLTIFHLFKMHWIQLLLIWINFFACWTYLRFFQVLRNGEQTTMGDASDTFQLLYFFPDLAKPILKPIFDKAYHLVCTKLQLIRPFDNDDIDKSNAIAEQRGAKKVTGTVEERRKQLALQVLQERMA
;
A
#
# COMPACT_ATOMS: atom_id res chain seq x y z
N MET A 1 7.77 -21.61 -10.31
CA MET A 1 9.13 -22.15 -10.19
C MET A 1 9.49 -22.23 -8.72
N ARG A 2 9.95 -23.40 -8.23
CA ARG A 2 10.44 -23.58 -6.86
C ARG A 2 11.95 -23.33 -6.88
N TYR A 3 12.42 -22.24 -6.27
CA TYR A 3 13.85 -22.10 -6.02
C TYR A 3 14.16 -22.80 -4.71
N ASP A 4 14.88 -23.91 -4.77
CA ASP A 4 15.24 -24.69 -3.60
C ASP A 4 16.77 -24.73 -3.45
N SER A 5 17.28 -24.08 -2.41
CA SER A 5 18.69 -24.11 -2.00
C SER A 5 18.84 -24.78 -0.64
N LYS A 6 20.07 -25.14 -0.28
CA LYS A 6 20.42 -25.74 1.03
C LYS A 6 19.91 -24.91 2.23
N TYR A 7 19.74 -23.60 2.05
CA TYR A 7 19.34 -22.68 3.11
C TYR A 7 17.94 -22.08 2.91
N PHE A 8 17.44 -22.05 1.67
CA PHE A 8 16.27 -21.25 1.32
C PHE A 8 15.38 -21.92 0.28
N ALA A 9 14.09 -22.02 0.55
CA ALA A 9 13.09 -22.37 -0.47
C ALA A 9 12.16 -21.16 -0.72
N VAL A 10 12.23 -20.59 -1.93
CA VAL A 10 11.25 -19.61 -2.41
C VAL A 10 10.12 -20.39 -3.06
N ASN A 11 8.96 -20.43 -2.41
CA ASN A 11 7.73 -21.00 -2.98
C ASN A 11 6.79 -19.86 -3.34
N GLY A 12 7.04 -19.21 -4.49
CA GLY A 12 6.11 -18.26 -5.08
C GLY A 12 5.20 -18.97 -6.10
N PRO A 13 4.02 -18.40 -6.43
CA PRO A 13 3.23 -18.86 -7.57
C PRO A 13 4.09 -18.82 -8.85
N ASP A 14 3.83 -19.71 -9.81
CA ASP A 14 4.70 -19.90 -10.97
C ASP A 14 4.93 -18.61 -11.79
N ASN A 15 3.99 -17.68 -11.68
CA ASN A 15 4.00 -16.39 -12.35
C ASN A 15 4.69 -15.26 -11.57
N LEU A 16 5.13 -15.45 -10.30
CA LEU A 16 5.67 -14.34 -9.49
C LEU A 16 6.93 -13.72 -10.11
N PHE A 17 7.82 -14.56 -10.66
CA PHE A 17 9.13 -14.13 -11.19
C PHE A 17 9.25 -14.25 -12.72
N THR A 18 8.14 -14.41 -13.43
CA THR A 18 8.17 -14.51 -14.90
C THR A 18 8.33 -13.12 -15.52
N LEU A 19 9.58 -12.65 -15.61
CA LEU A 19 9.95 -11.35 -16.19
C LEU A 19 9.84 -11.32 -17.73
N SER A 20 9.73 -12.47 -18.40
CA SER A 20 9.72 -12.54 -19.88
C SER A 20 8.45 -12.00 -20.53
N ARG A 21 7.37 -11.76 -19.74
CA ARG A 21 6.12 -11.14 -20.20
C ARG A 21 5.59 -10.17 -19.14
N THR A 22 6.31 -9.06 -18.90
CA THR A 22 5.82 -8.02 -18.01
C THR A 22 4.51 -7.43 -18.55
N PRO A 23 3.45 -7.35 -17.74
CA PRO A 23 2.20 -6.70 -18.13
C PRO A 23 2.38 -5.20 -18.47
N ASN A 24 1.41 -4.63 -19.19
CA ASN A 24 1.56 -3.32 -19.82
C ASN A 24 1.68 -2.16 -18.81
N ALA A 25 0.83 -2.11 -17.77
CA ALA A 25 0.91 -1.03 -16.79
C ALA A 25 2.19 -1.13 -15.95
N THR A 26 2.55 -2.34 -15.53
CA THR A 26 3.81 -2.58 -14.81
C THR A 26 5.01 -2.13 -15.63
N LYS A 27 5.04 -2.47 -16.93
CA LYS A 27 6.10 -2.02 -17.84
C LYS A 27 6.15 -0.50 -17.96
N PHE A 28 5.00 0.14 -18.15
CA PHE A 28 4.90 1.60 -18.23
C PHE A 28 5.41 2.27 -16.95
N LEU A 29 4.94 1.81 -15.78
CA LEU A 29 5.38 2.34 -14.48
C LEU A 29 6.88 2.12 -14.25
N ALA A 30 7.41 0.93 -14.58
CA ALA A 30 8.82 0.62 -14.40
C ALA A 30 9.73 1.46 -15.33
N VAL A 31 9.34 1.64 -16.59
CA VAL A 31 10.06 2.52 -17.52
C VAL A 31 10.01 3.96 -17.05
N GLY A 32 8.84 4.46 -16.62
CA GLY A 32 8.70 5.80 -16.06
C GLY A 32 9.57 6.00 -14.81
N TYR A 33 9.58 5.01 -13.92
CA TYR A 33 10.38 5.00 -12.70
C TYR A 33 11.89 5.12 -12.99
N VAL A 34 12.41 4.30 -13.90
CA VAL A 34 13.82 4.34 -14.32
C VAL A 34 14.15 5.65 -15.03
N ALA A 35 13.28 6.10 -15.94
CA ALA A 35 13.52 7.32 -16.72
C ALA A 35 13.54 8.57 -15.82
N ILE A 36 12.57 8.71 -14.92
CA ILE A 36 12.45 9.90 -14.06
C ILE A 36 13.53 9.89 -12.97
N SER A 37 13.77 8.76 -12.31
CA SER A 37 14.87 8.64 -11.34
C SER A 37 16.24 8.84 -11.98
N GLY A 38 16.44 8.30 -13.19
CA GLY A 38 17.66 8.49 -13.98
C GLY A 38 17.87 9.95 -14.41
N ALA A 39 16.80 10.63 -14.83
CA ALA A 39 16.83 12.05 -15.16
C ALA A 39 17.19 12.91 -13.94
N LEU A 40 16.63 12.59 -12.75
CA LEU A 40 17.02 13.26 -11.51
C LEU A 40 18.50 13.04 -11.19
N LEU A 41 18.98 11.80 -11.26
CA LEU A 41 20.39 11.48 -11.01
C LEU A 41 21.32 12.24 -11.96
N PHE A 42 20.98 12.26 -13.26
CA PHE A 42 21.73 13.00 -14.27
C PHE A 42 21.74 14.51 -14.00
N SER A 43 20.59 15.09 -13.65
CA SER A 43 20.50 16.51 -13.30
C SER A 43 21.40 16.85 -12.12
N ARG A 44 21.37 16.02 -11.07
CA ARG A 44 22.20 16.22 -9.86
C ARG A 44 23.68 16.08 -10.15
N LEU A 45 24.07 15.09 -10.95
CA LEU A 45 25.47 14.89 -11.35
C LEU A 45 25.97 16.06 -12.22
N SER A 46 25.13 16.55 -13.13
CA SER A 46 25.45 17.70 -13.99
C SER A 46 25.66 18.98 -13.16
N GLU A 47 24.79 19.24 -12.19
CA GLU A 47 24.92 20.39 -11.29
C GLU A 47 26.13 20.26 -10.36
N TYR A 48 26.34 19.08 -9.78
CA TYR A 48 27.49 18.81 -8.92
C TYR A 48 28.82 19.01 -9.65
N ASN A 49 28.94 18.51 -10.88
CA ASN A 49 30.17 18.63 -11.67
C ASN A 49 30.42 20.05 -12.22
N LYS A 50 29.39 20.91 -12.26
CA LYS A 50 29.51 22.31 -12.69
C LYS A 50 29.81 23.26 -11.53
N SER A 51 29.59 22.81 -10.30
CA SER A 51 29.78 23.64 -9.11
C SER A 51 31.24 23.60 -8.67
N ASP A 52 31.87 24.77 -8.58
CA ASP A 52 33.23 24.92 -8.04
C ASP A 52 33.24 25.01 -6.49
N ASP A 53 32.06 24.93 -5.85
CA ASP A 53 31.92 25.00 -4.39
C ASP A 53 32.42 23.70 -3.71
N PRO A 54 33.51 23.75 -2.93
CA PRO A 54 34.07 22.57 -2.25
C PRO A 54 33.21 22.06 -1.08
N GLU A 55 32.24 22.83 -0.58
CA GLU A 55 31.35 22.42 0.52
C GLU A 55 30.03 21.81 0.04
N LEU A 56 29.75 21.86 -1.28
CA LEU A 56 28.52 21.36 -1.85
C LEU A 56 28.39 19.84 -1.63
N LYS A 57 27.35 19.42 -0.92
CA LYS A 57 27.04 18.00 -0.74
C LYS A 57 26.15 17.53 -1.87
N PHE A 58 26.46 16.39 -2.46
CA PHE A 58 25.58 15.78 -3.47
C PHE A 58 24.13 15.62 -2.97
N SER A 59 23.96 15.28 -1.69
CA SER A 59 22.66 15.09 -1.04
C SER A 59 21.79 16.34 -0.97
N SER A 60 22.37 17.55 -0.98
CA SER A 60 21.61 18.81 -0.90
C SER A 60 21.08 19.30 -2.24
N ILE A 61 21.53 18.71 -3.35
CA ILE A 61 21.02 19.04 -4.68
C ILE A 61 19.63 18.42 -4.87
N VAL A 62 18.62 19.27 -4.95
CA VAL A 62 17.20 18.89 -5.06
C VAL A 62 16.58 19.47 -6.33
N SER A 63 15.59 18.75 -6.88
CA SER A 63 14.86 19.21 -8.07
C SER A 63 13.36 19.35 -7.74
N PRO A 64 12.80 20.58 -7.69
CA PRO A 64 11.41 20.81 -7.33
C PRO A 64 10.41 20.33 -8.40
N ILE A 65 10.89 20.04 -9.61
CA ILE A 65 10.05 19.53 -10.70
C ILE A 65 9.63 18.08 -10.41
N VAL A 66 10.55 17.30 -9.85
CA VAL A 66 10.41 15.84 -9.73
C VAL A 66 10.26 15.40 -8.27
N GLN A 67 10.99 16.05 -7.35
CA GLN A 67 10.89 15.78 -5.92
C GLN A 67 9.77 16.61 -5.29
N LEU A 68 9.15 16.08 -4.25
CA LEU A 68 8.05 16.72 -3.59
C LEU A 68 8.55 17.74 -2.56
N ILE A 69 8.58 19.02 -2.93
CA ILE A 69 9.00 20.11 -2.05
C ILE A 69 7.79 20.96 -1.69
N PRO A 70 7.28 20.93 -0.43
CA PRO A 70 6.08 21.65 -0.02
C PRO A 70 6.08 23.14 -0.39
N SER A 71 7.20 23.84 -0.18
CA SER A 71 7.30 25.29 -0.45
C SER A 71 7.20 25.65 -1.94
N LYS A 72 7.47 24.68 -2.84
CA LYS A 72 7.51 24.89 -4.29
C LYS A 72 6.33 24.26 -5.03
N ILE A 73 5.42 23.60 -4.31
CA ILE A 73 4.30 22.85 -4.90
C ILE A 73 3.41 23.71 -5.81
N TRP A 74 3.19 24.97 -5.43
CA TRP A 74 2.38 25.93 -6.19
C TRP A 74 2.99 26.27 -7.56
N LYS A 75 4.32 26.24 -7.67
CA LYS A 75 5.05 26.50 -8.92
C LYS A 75 5.20 25.23 -9.75
N PHE A 76 5.35 24.08 -9.10
CA PHE A 76 5.60 22.78 -9.74
C PHE A 76 4.60 21.71 -9.28
N PRO A 77 3.30 21.83 -9.61
CA PRO A 77 2.27 20.90 -9.14
C PRO A 77 2.47 19.48 -9.68
N PHE A 78 3.17 19.33 -10.81
CA PHE A 78 3.51 18.03 -11.39
C PHE A 78 4.40 17.18 -10.48
N SER A 79 5.07 17.78 -9.50
CA SER A 79 5.85 17.03 -8.52
C SER A 79 5.00 16.06 -7.71
N LEU A 80 3.68 16.32 -7.53
CA LEU A 80 2.74 15.39 -6.87
C LEU A 80 2.68 14.03 -7.56
N LEU A 81 2.73 14.04 -8.89
CA LEU A 81 2.69 12.85 -9.73
C LEU A 81 4.08 12.25 -9.88
N LEU A 82 5.07 13.09 -10.24
CA LEU A 82 6.43 12.65 -10.54
C LEU A 82 7.17 12.10 -9.31
N SER A 83 6.83 12.55 -8.11
CA SER A 83 7.42 12.01 -6.87
C SER A 83 7.07 10.55 -6.60
N ASN A 84 6.01 10.01 -7.23
CA ASN A 84 5.74 8.57 -7.19
C ASN A 84 6.79 7.76 -7.96
N PHE A 85 7.60 8.41 -8.79
CA PHE A 85 8.56 7.75 -9.67
C PHE A 85 10.03 7.94 -9.27
N VAL A 86 10.26 8.50 -8.09
CA VAL A 86 11.59 8.91 -7.66
C VAL A 86 11.93 8.41 -6.28
N ASP A 87 13.16 7.91 -6.19
CA ASP A 87 13.85 7.61 -4.95
C ASP A 87 15.25 8.22 -4.99
N VAL A 88 15.64 8.85 -3.89
CA VAL A 88 16.94 9.51 -3.76
C VAL A 88 18.04 8.50 -3.44
N GLU A 89 17.74 7.54 -2.56
CA GLU A 89 18.69 6.52 -2.15
C GLU A 89 18.72 5.35 -3.14
N VAL A 90 19.92 4.99 -3.60
CA VAL A 90 20.12 3.88 -4.55
C VAL A 90 19.55 2.56 -4.05
N TRP A 91 19.70 2.26 -2.75
CA TRP A 91 19.17 1.03 -2.18
C TRP A 91 17.63 1.03 -2.23
N LYS A 92 16.99 2.17 -1.97
CA LYS A 92 15.54 2.32 -2.01
C LYS A 92 15.05 2.19 -3.44
N PHE A 93 15.78 2.78 -4.39
CA PHE A 93 15.53 2.62 -5.81
C PHE A 93 15.53 1.15 -6.24
N ILE A 94 16.55 0.38 -5.85
CA ILE A 94 16.65 -1.05 -6.20
C ILE A 94 15.47 -1.84 -5.62
N VAL A 95 15.14 -1.60 -4.35
CA VAL A 95 14.04 -2.30 -3.65
C VAL A 95 12.68 -1.95 -4.27
N ASN A 96 12.41 -0.66 -4.51
CA ASN A 96 11.17 -0.20 -5.11
C ASN A 96 11.04 -0.65 -6.57
N PHE A 97 12.12 -0.62 -7.35
CA PHE A 97 12.12 -1.15 -8.71
C PHE A 97 11.82 -2.65 -8.72
N ALA A 98 12.46 -3.44 -7.86
CA ALA A 98 12.19 -4.86 -7.74
C ALA A 98 10.73 -5.13 -7.31
N ASN A 99 10.24 -4.39 -6.30
CA ASN A 99 8.84 -4.48 -5.85
C ASN A 99 7.87 -4.08 -6.97
N LEU A 100 8.19 -3.07 -7.78
CA LEU A 100 7.36 -2.64 -8.90
C LEU A 100 7.33 -3.69 -10.01
N VAL A 101 8.48 -4.22 -10.43
CA VAL A 101 8.55 -5.20 -11.52
C VAL A 101 7.94 -6.53 -11.12
N ILE A 102 8.33 -7.09 -9.98
CA ILE A 102 7.88 -8.41 -9.51
C ILE A 102 6.45 -8.30 -8.99
N GLY A 103 6.23 -7.34 -8.11
CA GLY A 103 4.97 -7.09 -7.44
C GLY A 103 3.88 -6.55 -8.35
N GLY A 104 4.19 -5.52 -9.14
CA GLY A 104 3.26 -4.96 -10.11
C GLY A 104 2.83 -6.01 -11.13
N SER A 105 3.77 -6.80 -11.65
CA SER A 105 3.44 -7.87 -12.60
C SER A 105 2.52 -8.91 -11.98
N PHE A 106 2.75 -9.26 -10.72
CA PHE A 106 1.88 -10.17 -10.00
C PHE A 106 0.49 -9.56 -9.77
N ILE A 107 0.41 -8.33 -9.29
CA ILE A 107 -0.85 -7.63 -9.00
C ILE A 107 -1.70 -7.50 -10.26
N GLU A 108 -1.12 -7.00 -11.36
CA GLU A 108 -1.83 -6.77 -12.62
C GLU A 108 -2.41 -8.07 -13.18
N ARG A 109 -1.68 -9.19 -13.08
CA ARG A 109 -2.18 -10.51 -13.51
C ARG A 109 -3.33 -11.02 -12.65
N ASN A 110 -3.31 -10.76 -11.35
CA ASN A 110 -4.35 -11.20 -10.42
C ASN A 110 -5.56 -10.24 -10.35
N TRP A 111 -5.42 -9.02 -10.88
CA TRP A 111 -6.53 -8.10 -11.16
C TRP A 111 -7.12 -8.32 -12.56
N ASN A 112 -7.18 -9.59 -12.99
CA ASN A 112 -7.71 -10.01 -14.30
C ASN A 112 -7.03 -9.34 -15.52
N GLY A 113 -5.79 -8.87 -15.36
CA GLY A 113 -5.09 -8.13 -16.42
C GLY A 113 -5.60 -6.69 -16.63
N ASP A 114 -6.39 -6.13 -15.70
CA ASP A 114 -6.82 -4.73 -15.78
C ASP A 114 -5.65 -3.78 -15.45
N SER A 115 -4.86 -3.47 -16.48
CA SER A 115 -3.76 -2.52 -16.41
C SER A 115 -4.21 -1.15 -15.88
N LYS A 116 -5.47 -0.75 -16.05
CA LYS A 116 -5.94 0.58 -15.63
C LYS A 116 -6.00 0.68 -14.11
N GLU A 117 -6.34 -0.40 -13.42
CA GLU A 117 -6.47 -0.38 -11.97
C GLU A 117 -5.11 -0.24 -11.28
N LEU A 118 -4.05 -0.90 -11.80
CA LEU A 118 -2.69 -0.68 -11.30
C LEU A 118 -2.21 0.75 -11.54
N LEU A 119 -2.50 1.32 -12.71
CA LEU A 119 -2.17 2.72 -12.99
C LEU A 119 -2.92 3.68 -12.06
N ARG A 120 -4.22 3.47 -11.82
CA ARG A 120 -5.00 4.27 -10.87
C ARG A 120 -4.43 4.18 -9.45
N PHE A 121 -4.11 2.96 -9.00
CA PHE A 121 -3.56 2.74 -7.68
C PHE A 121 -2.21 3.44 -7.48
N VAL A 122 -1.30 3.37 -8.45
CA VAL A 122 0.03 3.98 -8.30
C VAL A 122 -0.01 5.48 -8.58
N LEU A 123 -0.68 5.91 -9.65
CA LEU A 123 -0.65 7.31 -10.09
C LEU A 123 -1.68 8.18 -9.36
N VAL A 124 -2.94 7.76 -9.33
CA VAL A 124 -4.03 8.59 -8.81
C VAL A 124 -4.01 8.58 -7.29
N LEU A 125 -4.07 7.39 -6.68
CA LEU A 125 -3.99 7.28 -5.23
C LEU A 125 -2.65 7.78 -4.70
N GLY A 126 -1.54 7.51 -5.40
CA GLY A 126 -0.23 8.02 -5.00
C GLY A 126 -0.09 9.54 -5.10
N SER A 127 -0.62 10.17 -6.14
CA SER A 127 -0.66 11.64 -6.20
C SER A 127 -1.57 12.25 -5.12
N LEU A 128 -2.68 11.57 -4.80
CA LEU A 128 -3.59 12.00 -3.75
C LEU A 128 -2.93 11.91 -2.36
N THR A 129 -2.24 10.81 -2.06
CA THR A 129 -1.49 10.70 -0.80
C THR A 129 -0.35 11.70 -0.74
N ASN A 130 0.31 12.01 -1.86
CA ASN A 130 1.32 13.07 -1.95
C ASN A 130 0.72 14.48 -1.73
N LEU A 131 -0.51 14.71 -2.17
CA LEU A 131 -1.21 15.97 -1.91
C LEU A 131 -1.56 16.11 -0.42
N VAL A 132 -2.13 15.06 0.19
CA VAL A 132 -2.43 15.03 1.63
C VAL A 132 -1.15 15.20 2.44
N LEU A 133 -0.06 14.60 2.00
CA LEU A 133 1.29 14.75 2.54
C LEU A 133 1.73 16.22 2.57
N VAL A 134 1.70 16.92 1.44
CA VAL A 134 2.07 18.35 1.38
C VAL A 134 1.17 19.20 2.27
N ILE A 135 -0.15 19.00 2.21
CA ILE A 135 -1.11 19.74 3.04
C ILE A 135 -0.81 19.52 4.53
N THR A 136 -0.56 18.27 4.93
CA THR A 136 -0.24 17.93 6.32
C THR A 136 1.06 18.58 6.77
N THR A 137 2.09 18.60 5.92
CA THR A 137 3.37 19.26 6.24
C THR A 137 3.21 20.77 6.40
N ILE A 138 2.44 21.43 5.52
CA ILE A 138 2.13 22.86 5.64
C ILE A 138 1.37 23.14 6.94
N LEU A 139 0.33 22.36 7.26
CA LEU A 139 -0.43 22.52 8.50
C LEU A 139 0.43 22.31 9.75
N LEU A 140 1.36 21.36 9.72
CA LEU A 140 2.28 21.11 10.84
C LEU A 140 3.29 22.23 11.03
N GLU A 141 3.76 22.87 9.95
CA GLU A 141 4.62 24.06 10.05
C GLU A 141 3.90 25.22 10.75
N LEU A 142 2.61 25.43 10.45
CA LEU A 142 1.81 26.46 11.12
C LEU A 142 1.71 26.24 12.64
N ILE A 143 1.82 25.00 13.09
CA ILE A 143 1.75 24.62 14.51
C ILE A 143 3.16 24.56 15.14
N THR A 144 4.16 24.11 14.38
CA THR A 144 5.51 23.78 14.86
C THR A 144 6.58 24.42 13.98
N SER A 145 7.37 25.33 14.56
CA SER A 145 8.45 26.05 13.85
C SER A 145 9.67 25.21 13.46
N HIS A 146 9.67 23.90 13.77
CA HIS A 146 10.75 22.97 13.43
C HIS A 146 10.53 22.24 12.10
N VAL A 147 9.36 22.40 11.48
CA VAL A 147 9.07 21.80 10.17
C VAL A 147 9.63 22.71 9.08
N ARG A 148 10.40 22.15 8.15
CA ARG A 148 10.96 22.89 7.02
C ARG A 148 10.24 22.50 5.74
N LEU A 149 9.63 23.48 5.07
CA LEU A 149 8.93 23.25 3.80
C LEU A 149 9.84 23.14 2.57
N ASP A 150 11.11 23.53 2.71
CA ASP A 150 12.09 23.48 1.61
C ASP A 150 12.78 22.11 1.49
N GLU A 151 12.58 21.21 2.47
CA GLU A 151 13.14 19.87 2.43
C GLU A 151 12.28 18.94 1.56
N PRO A 152 12.91 18.10 0.71
CA PRO A 152 12.17 17.18 -0.14
C PRO A 152 11.52 16.07 0.71
N LEU A 153 10.26 15.82 0.45
CA LEU A 153 9.49 14.73 1.01
C LEU A 153 9.54 13.52 0.07
N ASP A 154 9.52 12.35 0.68
CA ASP A 154 9.50 11.08 -0.03
C ASP A 154 8.07 10.73 -0.45
N GLY A 155 7.83 10.78 -1.77
CA GLY A 155 6.51 10.58 -2.37
C GLY A 155 6.24 9.16 -2.88
N ASN A 156 7.23 8.25 -2.81
CA ASN A 156 7.10 6.89 -3.36
C ASN A 156 6.81 5.85 -2.26
N TYR A 157 5.85 6.15 -1.39
CA TYR A 157 5.38 5.18 -0.37
C TYR A 157 4.17 4.37 -0.82
N THR A 158 3.39 4.84 -1.80
CA THR A 158 2.15 4.20 -2.23
C THR A 158 2.40 2.78 -2.76
N ALA A 159 3.38 2.60 -3.65
CA ALA A 159 3.73 1.26 -4.13
C ALA A 159 4.40 0.43 -3.03
N PHE A 160 5.27 1.04 -2.22
CA PHE A 160 6.02 0.34 -1.19
C PHE A 160 5.14 -0.23 -0.06
N ILE A 161 4.15 0.56 0.41
CA ILE A 161 3.23 0.18 1.48
C ILE A 161 1.97 -0.51 0.92
N GLY A 162 1.47 -0.02 -0.21
CA GLY A 162 0.24 -0.50 -0.83
C GLY A 162 0.37 -1.92 -1.37
N PHE A 163 1.49 -2.28 -2.00
CA PHE A 163 1.65 -3.63 -2.58
C PHE A 163 1.56 -4.74 -1.53
N PRO A 164 2.22 -4.66 -0.36
CA PRO A 164 1.96 -5.55 0.77
C PRO A 164 0.47 -5.74 1.11
N ILE A 165 -0.29 -4.64 1.16
CA ILE A 165 -1.73 -4.67 1.47
C ILE A 165 -2.49 -5.42 0.37
N ILE A 166 -2.16 -5.16 -0.90
CA ILE A 166 -2.74 -5.86 -2.05
C ILE A 166 -2.39 -7.35 -2.01
N TYR A 167 -1.16 -7.74 -1.65
CA TYR A 167 -0.82 -9.16 -1.55
C TYR A 167 -1.64 -9.87 -0.46
N LYS A 168 -1.89 -9.19 0.67
CA LYS A 168 -2.81 -9.72 1.69
C LYS A 168 -4.23 -9.89 1.13
N GLN A 169 -4.71 -8.96 0.31
CA GLN A 169 -6.02 -9.03 -0.34
C GLN A 169 -6.13 -10.18 -1.35
N LEU A 170 -5.07 -10.40 -2.14
CA LEU A 170 -5.05 -11.36 -3.24
C LEU A 170 -4.72 -12.78 -2.79
N MET A 171 -3.76 -12.94 -1.88
CA MET A 171 -3.25 -14.26 -1.47
C MET A 171 -2.84 -14.26 0.01
N PRO A 172 -3.79 -14.13 0.95
CA PRO A 172 -3.49 -13.96 2.37
C PRO A 172 -2.68 -15.12 2.98
N GLU A 173 -2.86 -16.33 2.46
CA GLU A 173 -2.32 -17.58 3.03
C GLU A 173 -1.08 -18.11 2.29
N THR A 174 -0.66 -17.51 1.18
CA THR A 174 0.56 -17.93 0.47
C THR A 174 1.81 -17.57 1.29
N THR A 175 2.72 -18.54 1.47
CA THR A 175 3.99 -18.36 2.19
C THR A 175 5.08 -17.89 1.22
N ILE A 176 5.69 -16.74 1.48
CA ILE A 176 6.71 -16.14 0.58
C ILE A 176 8.05 -16.85 0.72
N PHE A 177 8.45 -17.11 1.96
CA PHE A 177 9.80 -17.57 2.30
C PHE A 177 9.73 -18.75 3.25
N ARG A 178 10.23 -19.91 2.82
CA ARG A 178 10.39 -21.08 3.69
C ARG A 178 11.89 -21.26 3.95
N LEU A 179 12.41 -20.63 5.01
CA LEU A 179 13.79 -20.84 5.48
C LEU A 179 13.93 -22.25 6.07
N LYS A 180 14.69 -23.16 5.44
CA LYS A 180 14.79 -24.53 5.95
C LYS A 180 15.44 -24.62 7.35
N ASN A 181 16.27 -23.64 7.74
CA ASN A 181 17.12 -23.72 8.95
C ASN A 181 16.77 -22.75 10.09
N MET A 182 15.73 -21.91 9.98
CA MET A 182 15.25 -21.07 11.10
C MET A 182 13.81 -21.45 11.45
N GLY A 183 13.67 -22.36 12.42
CA GLY A 183 12.40 -22.98 12.80
C GLY A 183 11.30 -22.00 13.23
N PHE A 184 11.66 -20.82 13.75
CA PHE A 184 10.70 -19.82 14.24
C PHE A 184 10.16 -18.89 13.15
N LEU A 185 11.02 -18.39 12.24
CA LEU A 185 10.60 -17.45 11.18
C LEU A 185 10.03 -18.13 9.93
N SER A 186 10.50 -19.34 9.60
CA SER A 186 10.17 -20.04 8.35
C SER A 186 8.76 -20.60 8.25
N LYS A 187 8.19 -21.06 9.37
CA LYS A 187 6.89 -21.74 9.36
C LYS A 187 5.71 -20.78 9.24
N ASN A 188 5.91 -19.48 9.49
CA ASN A 188 4.80 -18.57 9.77
C ASN A 188 4.74 -17.27 8.93
N PHE A 189 5.75 -16.95 8.11
CA PHE A 189 5.69 -15.70 7.31
C PHE A 189 4.79 -15.86 6.08
N ARG A 190 3.52 -15.50 6.26
CA ARG A 190 2.47 -15.45 5.22
C ARG A 190 2.24 -14.01 4.78
N PHE A 191 1.75 -13.80 3.55
CA PHE A 191 1.45 -12.44 3.04
C PHE A 191 0.54 -11.63 3.96
N LYS A 192 -0.35 -12.26 4.74
CA LYS A 192 -1.17 -11.54 5.73
C LYS A 192 -0.37 -10.77 6.79
N LEU A 193 0.88 -11.16 7.07
CA LEU A 193 1.77 -10.50 8.03
C LEU A 193 2.72 -9.49 7.36
N LEU A 194 2.81 -9.49 6.04
CA LEU A 194 3.73 -8.61 5.32
C LEU A 194 3.40 -7.12 5.51
N PRO A 195 2.13 -6.65 5.43
CA PRO A 195 1.82 -5.24 5.68
C PRO A 195 2.29 -4.76 7.05
N ILE A 196 1.96 -5.50 8.11
CA ILE A 196 2.32 -5.10 9.47
C ILE A 196 3.82 -5.18 9.72
N PHE A 197 4.51 -6.15 9.11
CA PHE A 197 5.96 -6.23 9.18
C PHE A 197 6.63 -5.02 8.53
N ILE A 198 6.23 -4.65 7.31
CA ILE A 198 6.75 -3.46 6.61
C ILE A 198 6.42 -2.19 7.40
N MET A 199 5.18 -2.05 7.89
CA MET A 199 4.79 -0.90 8.71
C MET A 199 5.58 -0.81 10.02
N SER A 200 5.84 -1.94 10.69
CA SER A 200 6.65 -1.95 11.92
C SER A 200 8.10 -1.58 11.64
N TYR A 201 8.70 -2.12 10.58
CA TYR A 201 10.06 -1.77 10.17
C TYR A 201 10.16 -0.27 9.84
N LEU A 202 9.26 0.26 9.01
CA LEU A 202 9.27 1.67 8.64
C LEU A 202 9.01 2.58 9.85
N THR A 203 8.10 2.20 10.74
CA THR A 203 7.84 2.96 11.97
C THR A 203 9.09 3.05 12.83
N ILE A 204 9.75 1.92 13.07
CA ILE A 204 10.99 1.86 13.84
C ILE A 204 12.10 2.67 13.15
N PHE A 205 12.26 2.52 11.84
CA PHE A 205 13.28 3.22 11.06
C PHE A 205 13.14 4.76 11.17
N HIS A 206 11.94 5.29 10.99
CA HIS A 206 11.70 6.74 11.07
C HIS A 206 11.76 7.26 12.50
N LEU A 207 11.37 6.45 13.51
CA LEU A 207 11.57 6.79 14.92
C LEU A 207 13.06 6.89 15.26
N PHE A 208 13.89 5.95 14.81
CA PHE A 208 15.35 6.02 15.01
C PHE A 208 15.99 7.22 14.32
N LYS A 209 15.48 7.61 13.14
CA LYS A 209 15.92 8.81 12.42
C LYS A 209 15.33 10.11 12.97
N MET A 210 14.38 10.04 13.91
CA MET A 210 13.62 11.20 14.42
C MET A 210 12.88 11.97 13.31
N HIS A 211 12.50 11.29 12.22
CA HIS A 211 11.77 11.86 11.10
C HIS A 211 10.26 11.78 11.34
N TRP A 212 9.74 12.60 12.25
CA TRP A 212 8.33 12.58 12.66
C TRP A 212 7.34 12.78 11.53
N ILE A 213 7.68 13.65 10.56
CA ILE A 213 6.85 13.89 9.38
C ILE A 213 6.75 12.59 8.59
N GLN A 214 7.87 11.99 8.16
CA GLN A 214 7.87 10.72 7.42
C GLN A 214 7.15 9.58 8.17
N LEU A 215 7.26 9.54 9.50
CA LEU A 215 6.51 8.61 10.33
C LEU A 215 4.98 8.78 10.18
N LEU A 216 4.45 10.00 10.24
CA LEU A 216 3.01 10.21 10.04
C LEU A 216 2.57 9.80 8.63
N LEU A 217 3.44 10.02 7.64
CA LEU A 217 3.13 9.84 6.22
C LEU A 217 3.05 8.37 5.80
N ILE A 218 3.88 7.51 6.38
CA ILE A 218 3.75 6.07 6.14
C ILE A 218 2.40 5.55 6.65
N TRP A 219 1.89 6.07 7.77
CA TRP A 219 0.59 5.69 8.33
C TRP A 219 -0.58 6.26 7.52
N ILE A 220 -0.49 7.51 7.07
CA ILE A 220 -1.48 8.09 6.15
C ILE A 220 -1.57 7.26 4.87
N ASN A 221 -0.42 6.89 4.27
CA ASN A 221 -0.40 6.03 3.09
C ASN A 221 -0.99 4.65 3.36
N PHE A 222 -0.69 4.04 4.51
CA PHE A 222 -1.27 2.75 4.91
C PHE A 222 -2.81 2.81 4.97
N PHE A 223 -3.36 3.80 5.67
CA PHE A 223 -4.81 3.97 5.75
C PHE A 223 -5.43 4.31 4.40
N ALA A 224 -4.81 5.19 3.61
CA ALA A 224 -5.30 5.53 2.28
C ALA A 224 -5.33 4.32 1.33
N CYS A 225 -4.27 3.51 1.31
CA CYS A 225 -4.21 2.28 0.53
C CYS A 225 -5.27 1.27 0.98
N TRP A 226 -5.41 1.04 2.30
CA TRP A 226 -6.43 0.14 2.82
C TRP A 226 -7.84 0.62 2.49
N THR A 227 -8.13 1.91 2.71
CA THR A 227 -9.44 2.50 2.41
C THR A 227 -9.77 2.41 0.92
N TYR A 228 -8.81 2.70 0.04
CA TYR A 228 -8.99 2.55 -1.40
C TYR A 228 -9.35 1.12 -1.77
N LEU A 229 -8.57 0.12 -1.33
CA LEU A 229 -8.80 -1.28 -1.65
C LEU A 229 -10.09 -1.82 -1.03
N ARG A 230 -10.43 -1.37 0.18
CA ARG A 230 -11.64 -1.79 0.89
C ARG A 230 -12.90 -1.28 0.21
N PHE A 231 -12.94 -0.01 -0.21
CA PHE A 231 -14.19 0.65 -0.61
C PHE A 231 -14.25 1.14 -2.06
N PHE A 232 -13.12 1.50 -2.67
CA PHE A 232 -13.10 2.26 -3.92
C PHE A 232 -12.50 1.51 -5.11
N GLN A 233 -11.73 0.45 -4.88
CA GLN A 233 -11.17 -0.37 -5.94
C GLN A 233 -12.27 -0.90 -6.86
N VAL A 234 -12.06 -0.87 -8.16
CA VAL A 234 -13.02 -1.42 -9.13
C VAL A 234 -12.33 -2.51 -9.95
N LEU A 235 -12.77 -3.75 -9.78
CA LEU A 235 -12.28 -4.89 -10.55
C LEU A 235 -13.38 -5.36 -11.51
N ARG A 236 -13.00 -5.59 -12.77
CA ARG A 236 -13.90 -6.13 -13.80
C ARG A 236 -13.55 -7.59 -14.08
N ASN A 237 -14.56 -8.45 -14.08
CA ASN A 237 -14.43 -9.85 -14.45
C ASN A 237 -15.55 -10.21 -15.43
N GLY A 238 -15.26 -10.11 -16.73
CA GLY A 238 -16.29 -10.17 -17.77
C GLY A 238 -17.30 -9.01 -17.61
N GLU A 239 -18.58 -9.35 -17.49
CA GLU A 239 -19.67 -8.38 -17.28
C GLU A 239 -19.82 -7.96 -15.81
N GLN A 240 -19.25 -8.72 -14.87
CA GLN A 240 -19.35 -8.42 -13.44
C GLN A 240 -18.33 -7.38 -13.02
N THR A 241 -18.79 -6.35 -12.31
CA THR A 241 -17.94 -5.34 -11.69
C THR A 241 -18.02 -5.50 -10.17
N THR A 242 -16.88 -5.78 -9.54
CA THR A 242 -16.74 -5.85 -8.10
C THR A 242 -16.14 -4.55 -7.59
N MET A 243 -16.81 -3.90 -6.64
CA MET A 243 -16.34 -2.67 -6.01
C MET A 243 -15.86 -2.96 -4.60
N GLY A 244 -14.61 -2.60 -4.31
CA GLY A 244 -13.94 -2.81 -3.03
C GLY A 244 -13.75 -4.29 -2.70
N ASP A 245 -13.46 -4.52 -1.42
CA ASP A 245 -13.36 -5.85 -0.82
C ASP A 245 -14.05 -5.80 0.53
N ALA A 246 -15.28 -6.32 0.62
CA ALA A 246 -16.06 -6.31 1.85
C ALA A 246 -15.75 -7.51 2.78
N SER A 247 -14.79 -8.38 2.43
CA SER A 247 -14.56 -9.64 3.15
C SER A 247 -14.14 -9.43 4.61
N ASP A 248 -14.55 -10.32 5.51
CA ASP A 248 -14.19 -10.20 6.93
C ASP A 248 -12.67 -10.28 7.13
N THR A 249 -11.98 -11.03 6.28
CA THR A 249 -10.52 -11.20 6.34
C THR A 249 -9.73 -9.93 6.00
N PHE A 250 -10.34 -8.99 5.27
CA PHE A 250 -9.72 -7.74 4.84
C PHE A 250 -10.13 -6.52 5.70
N GLN A 251 -10.86 -6.73 6.80
CA GLN A 251 -11.12 -5.64 7.76
C GLN A 251 -9.81 -5.11 8.36
N LEU A 252 -9.78 -3.81 8.66
CA LEU A 252 -8.61 -3.10 9.21
C LEU A 252 -8.05 -3.79 10.46
N LEU A 253 -8.94 -4.30 11.32
CA LEU A 253 -8.57 -5.00 12.55
C LEU A 253 -7.62 -6.19 12.32
N TYR A 254 -7.78 -6.91 11.21
CA TYR A 254 -6.95 -8.09 10.89
C TYR A 254 -5.58 -7.73 10.31
N PHE A 255 -5.24 -6.45 10.17
CA PHE A 255 -3.86 -6.03 9.87
C PHE A 255 -2.99 -5.96 11.12
N PHE A 256 -3.59 -5.94 12.31
CA PHE A 256 -2.88 -5.80 13.57
C PHE A 256 -2.73 -7.14 14.30
N PRO A 257 -1.68 -7.30 15.13
CA PRO A 257 -1.49 -8.50 15.93
C PRO A 257 -2.64 -8.69 16.93
N ASP A 258 -2.89 -9.94 17.32
CA ASP A 258 -4.02 -10.31 18.19
C ASP A 258 -4.02 -9.56 19.53
N LEU A 259 -2.84 -9.22 20.06
CA LEU A 259 -2.67 -8.45 21.29
C LEU A 259 -3.29 -7.03 21.20
N ALA A 260 -3.26 -6.42 20.02
CA ALA A 260 -3.75 -5.05 19.82
C ALA A 260 -5.26 -5.00 19.50
N LYS A 261 -5.85 -6.11 19.06
CA LYS A 261 -7.23 -6.14 18.57
C LYS A 261 -8.27 -5.73 19.62
N PRO A 262 -8.20 -6.14 20.90
CA PRO A 262 -9.19 -5.74 21.90
C PRO A 262 -9.26 -4.22 22.10
N ILE A 263 -8.11 -3.54 21.96
CA ILE A 263 -8.00 -2.08 22.12
C ILE A 263 -8.46 -1.38 20.84
N LEU A 264 -8.07 -1.90 19.67
CA LEU A 264 -8.34 -1.27 18.38
C LEU A 264 -9.76 -1.48 17.88
N LYS A 265 -10.40 -2.62 18.18
CA LYS A 265 -11.76 -2.94 17.74
C LYS A 265 -12.77 -1.82 18.04
N PRO A 266 -12.95 -1.35 19.28
CA PRO A 266 -13.92 -0.29 19.56
C PRO A 266 -13.59 1.04 18.86
N ILE A 267 -12.31 1.32 18.61
CA ILE A 267 -11.88 2.54 17.91
C ILE A 267 -12.26 2.45 16.43
N PHE A 268 -11.95 1.32 15.79
CA PHE A 268 -12.27 1.09 14.38
C PHE A 268 -13.76 0.99 14.12
N ASP A 269 -14.52 0.32 15.00
CA ASP A 269 -15.98 0.23 14.89
C ASP A 269 -16.64 1.62 15.00
N LYS A 270 -16.18 2.45 15.96
CA LYS A 270 -16.64 3.83 16.09
C LYS A 270 -16.29 4.68 14.87
N ALA A 271 -15.07 4.55 14.35
CA ALA A 271 -14.63 5.26 13.16
C ALA A 271 -15.47 4.86 11.93
N TYR A 272 -15.71 3.56 11.74
CA TYR A 272 -16.56 3.05 10.67
C TYR A 272 -17.99 3.57 10.79
N HIS A 273 -18.61 3.50 11.98
CA HIS A 273 -19.95 4.02 12.20
C HIS A 273 -20.03 5.54 11.97
N LEU A 274 -19.01 6.29 12.40
CA LEU A 274 -18.96 7.73 12.17
C LEU A 274 -18.91 8.06 10.67
N VAL A 275 -17.99 7.43 9.92
CA VAL A 275 -17.77 7.72 8.50
C VAL A 275 -18.93 7.22 7.62
N CYS A 276 -19.39 5.98 7.84
CA CYS A 276 -20.38 5.35 6.97
C CYS A 276 -21.83 5.68 7.36
N THR A 277 -22.14 5.69 8.65
CA THR A 277 -23.53 5.83 9.12
C THR A 277 -23.89 7.28 9.44
N LYS A 278 -23.01 8.00 10.17
CA LYS A 278 -23.30 9.38 10.58
C LYS A 278 -22.99 10.40 9.49
N LEU A 279 -21.78 10.34 8.92
CA LEU A 279 -21.32 11.29 7.91
C LEU A 279 -21.71 10.89 6.48
N GLN A 280 -22.12 9.63 6.26
CA GLN A 280 -22.52 9.08 4.96
C GLN A 280 -21.50 9.34 3.83
N LEU A 281 -20.21 9.41 4.18
CA LEU A 281 -19.14 9.63 3.20
C LEU A 281 -18.89 8.38 2.35
N ILE A 282 -19.14 7.20 2.93
CA ILE A 282 -18.94 5.89 2.31
C ILE A 282 -20.17 5.05 2.58
N ARG A 283 -20.68 4.33 1.56
CA ARG A 283 -21.81 3.41 1.74
C ARG A 283 -21.41 2.26 2.68
N PRO A 284 -22.19 1.95 3.72
CA PRO A 284 -21.95 0.77 4.54
C PRO A 284 -22.17 -0.51 3.73
N PHE A 285 -21.39 -1.55 4.00
CA PHE A 285 -21.56 -2.84 3.34
C PHE A 285 -22.83 -3.55 3.82
N ASP A 286 -23.58 -4.11 2.88
CA ASP A 286 -24.70 -5.00 3.17
C ASP A 286 -24.20 -6.43 3.42
N ASN A 287 -25.01 -7.25 4.09
CA ASN A 287 -24.65 -8.64 4.38
C ASN A 287 -24.32 -9.44 3.10
N ASP A 288 -25.05 -9.18 2.02
CA ASP A 288 -24.84 -9.80 0.71
C ASP A 288 -23.48 -9.42 0.10
N ASP A 289 -23.05 -8.17 0.25
CA ASP A 289 -21.76 -7.69 -0.24
C ASP A 289 -20.61 -8.39 0.50
N ILE A 290 -20.77 -8.55 1.82
CA ILE A 290 -19.80 -9.23 2.68
C ILE A 290 -19.75 -10.72 2.33
N ASP A 291 -20.89 -11.38 2.13
CA ASP A 291 -20.93 -12.81 1.79
C ASP A 291 -20.35 -13.11 0.41
N LYS A 292 -20.66 -12.29 -0.60
CA LYS A 292 -20.03 -12.37 -1.93
C LYS A 292 -18.51 -12.17 -1.83
N SER A 293 -18.06 -11.14 -1.09
CA SER A 293 -16.63 -10.87 -0.92
C SER A 293 -15.91 -11.97 -0.14
N ASN A 294 -16.54 -12.56 0.87
CA ASN A 294 -16.00 -13.72 1.59
C ASN A 294 -15.87 -14.94 0.68
N ALA A 295 -16.86 -15.22 -0.18
CA ALA A 295 -16.76 -16.31 -1.14
C ALA A 295 -15.57 -16.12 -2.12
N ILE A 296 -15.36 -14.89 -2.61
CA ILE A 296 -14.20 -14.56 -3.46
C ILE A 296 -12.89 -14.72 -2.68
N ALA A 297 -12.83 -14.26 -1.43
CA ALA A 297 -11.65 -14.40 -0.58
C ALA A 297 -11.33 -15.89 -0.29
N GLU A 298 -12.34 -16.72 -0.06
CA GLU A 298 -12.20 -18.16 0.12
C GLU A 298 -11.68 -18.87 -1.13
N GLN A 299 -12.15 -18.47 -2.33
CA GLN A 299 -11.60 -18.96 -3.60
C GLN A 299 -10.11 -18.63 -3.76
N ARG A 300 -9.65 -17.52 -3.17
CA ARG A 300 -8.24 -17.12 -3.10
C ARG A 300 -7.45 -17.78 -1.96
N GLY A 301 -8.09 -18.68 -1.20
CA GLY A 301 -7.48 -19.43 -0.11
C GLY A 301 -7.53 -18.74 1.26
N ALA A 302 -8.34 -17.70 1.43
CA ALA A 302 -8.53 -17.06 2.74
C ALA A 302 -9.26 -17.99 3.72
N LYS A 303 -8.88 -17.94 5.00
CA LYS A 303 -9.54 -18.71 6.06
C LYS A 303 -10.84 -18.02 6.50
N LYS A 304 -11.89 -18.81 6.70
CA LYS A 304 -13.17 -18.34 7.26
C LYS A 304 -12.96 -17.69 8.63
N VAL A 305 -13.57 -16.52 8.82
CA VAL A 305 -13.72 -15.88 10.12
C VAL A 305 -14.99 -16.42 10.76
N THR A 306 -14.87 -17.43 11.62
CA THR A 306 -16.03 -18.20 12.12
C THR A 306 -16.97 -17.38 13.00
N GLY A 307 -16.43 -16.56 13.91
CA GLY A 307 -17.24 -15.78 14.85
C GLY A 307 -18.22 -14.79 14.18
N THR A 308 -17.76 -14.06 13.15
CA THR A 308 -18.60 -13.08 12.45
C THR A 308 -19.66 -13.73 11.56
N VAL A 309 -19.36 -14.90 10.98
CA VAL A 309 -20.31 -15.65 10.16
C VAL A 309 -21.44 -16.23 11.02
N GLU A 310 -21.12 -16.76 12.20
CA GLU A 310 -22.12 -17.30 13.12
C GLU A 310 -23.04 -16.21 13.67
N GLU A 311 -22.50 -15.06 14.05
CA GLU A 311 -23.30 -13.91 14.51
C GLU A 311 -24.25 -13.40 13.42
N ARG A 312 -23.78 -13.30 12.17
CA ARG A 312 -24.63 -12.89 11.03
C ARG A 312 -25.73 -13.89 10.72
N ARG A 313 -25.43 -15.19 10.74
CA ARG A 313 -26.45 -16.25 10.58
C ARG A 313 -27.49 -16.21 11.70
N LYS A 314 -27.08 -15.92 12.94
CA LYS A 314 -28.01 -15.71 14.06
C LYS A 314 -28.91 -14.49 13.83
N GLN A 315 -28.34 -13.37 13.40
CA GLN A 315 -29.12 -12.15 13.10
C GLN A 315 -30.12 -12.36 11.97
N LEU A 316 -29.72 -13.03 10.89
CA LEU A 316 -30.61 -13.32 9.76
C LEU A 316 -31.72 -14.30 10.17
N ALA A 317 -31.40 -15.33 10.97
CA ALA A 317 -32.41 -16.22 11.53
C ALA A 317 -33.41 -15.46 12.43
N LEU A 318 -32.94 -14.51 13.23
CA LEU A 318 -33.81 -13.66 14.05
C LEU A 318 -34.72 -12.76 13.21
N GLN A 319 -34.21 -12.16 12.13
CA GLN A 319 -35.03 -11.38 11.19
C GLN A 319 -36.13 -12.23 10.54
N VAL A 320 -35.78 -13.41 10.02
CA VAL A 320 -36.75 -14.32 9.41
C VAL A 320 -37.80 -14.79 10.43
N LEU A 321 -37.40 -15.03 11.69
CA LEU A 321 -38.35 -15.35 12.76
C LEU A 321 -39.29 -14.17 13.06
N GLN A 322 -38.79 -12.94 13.09
CA GLN A 322 -39.62 -11.74 13.27
C GLN A 322 -40.62 -11.55 12.13
N GLU A 323 -40.18 -11.73 10.88
CA GLU A 323 -41.06 -11.65 9.70
C GLU A 323 -42.14 -12.72 9.71
N ARG A 324 -41.87 -13.92 10.26
CA ARG A 324 -42.88 -14.98 10.40
C ARG A 324 -43.85 -14.80 11.56
N MET A 325 -43.50 -13.96 12.55
CA MET A 325 -44.34 -13.67 13.71
C MET A 325 -45.20 -12.41 13.52
N ALA A 326 -44.93 -11.60 12.49
CA ALA A 326 -45.71 -10.42 12.11
C ALA A 326 -46.83 -10.79 11.12
#